data_AF-A0A356B392-F1
#
_entry.id   AF-A0A356B392-F1
#
_cell.length_a   1.000
_cell.length_b   1.000
_cell.length_c   1.000
_cell.angle_alpha   90.00
_cell.angle_beta   90.00
_cell.angle_gamma   90.00
#
_symmetry.space_group_name_H-M   'P 1'
#
loop_
_entity.id
_entity.type
_entity.pdbx_description
1 polymer ?
#
loop_
_entity_poly.entity_id
_entity_poly.type
_entity_poly.pdbx_seq_one_letter_code
_entity_poly.pdbx_strand_id
1 'polypeptide(L)'
;GTHYKSDAYREKYAVAEDGPLGTYTTPDHNPILLSNHRRSHALGHACFVLGPDLDSMYIAYHSYTGLSEGRVMNIDRLAFNGERMVVNGPTLHEMPVAELPEFALWPEANPALLMDRITADDTEMFLSKEKTGDTFTAELNFSGGDGDTGVVVCKSETDTYFRILWPMGQQTLQVEKVDHGQIETMGQFQLPDEFTQKALHTIKVQYSPKQMDIYFDYMHKFTLENPGAAGGSIGYVFTGKPPMIGFTGYSSAYKGSSDHESVKPVPSKFDAIHHMAGEGRGFGGAVDEKVLPGDIRSLWMTKKNAWASYKVNVKEEGVYGVALA
;
A
#
# COMPACT_ATOMS: atom_id res chain seq x y z
N GLY A 1 29.13 -5.53 -9.16
CA GLY A 1 27.99 -5.91 -10.02
C GLY A 1 28.46 -6.81 -11.13
N THR A 2 27.58 -7.67 -11.66
CA THR A 2 27.81 -8.41 -12.90
C THR A 2 27.59 -7.49 -14.10
N HIS A 3 28.14 -7.83 -15.27
CA HIS A 3 27.93 -7.06 -16.50
C HIS A 3 26.44 -7.10 -16.90
N TYR A 4 25.88 -5.99 -17.42
CA TYR A 4 24.44 -5.83 -17.72
C TYR A 4 23.89 -6.78 -18.81
N LYS A 5 24.76 -7.44 -19.57
CA LYS A 5 24.39 -8.50 -20.53
C LYS A 5 24.62 -9.92 -20.00
N SER A 6 25.10 -10.07 -18.77
CA SER A 6 25.40 -11.38 -18.20
C SER A 6 24.10 -12.07 -17.78
N ASP A 7 23.99 -13.37 -18.05
CA ASP A 7 22.92 -14.21 -17.51
C ASP A 7 22.90 -14.25 -15.97
N ALA A 8 23.99 -13.77 -15.32
CA ALA A 8 24.09 -13.61 -13.87
C ALA A 8 23.80 -12.17 -13.40
N TYR A 9 23.27 -11.29 -14.24
CA TYR A 9 22.72 -9.98 -13.82
C TYR A 9 21.43 -10.21 -13.04
N ARG A 10 21.33 -9.55 -11.88
CA ARG A 10 20.38 -9.86 -10.82
C ARG A 10 20.15 -8.68 -9.90
N GLU A 11 19.00 -8.67 -9.25
CA GLU A 11 18.70 -7.71 -8.19
C GLU A 11 18.87 -8.33 -6.81
N LYS A 12 19.40 -7.52 -5.89
CA LYS A 12 19.50 -7.81 -4.47
C LYS A 12 19.02 -6.59 -3.69
N TYR A 13 18.63 -6.80 -2.45
CA TYR A 13 18.35 -5.71 -1.54
C TYR A 13 19.04 -5.92 -0.19
N ALA A 14 19.11 -4.84 0.58
CA ALA A 14 19.55 -4.81 1.96
C ALA A 14 18.65 -3.87 2.76
N VAL A 15 18.53 -4.12 4.06
CA VAL A 15 17.63 -3.38 4.97
C VAL A 15 18.45 -2.77 6.10
N ALA A 16 18.09 -1.56 6.52
CA ALA A 16 18.61 -0.92 7.73
C ALA A 16 17.43 -0.47 8.59
N GLU A 17 17.39 -0.90 9.85
CA GLU A 17 16.31 -0.56 10.79
C GLU A 17 16.57 0.76 11.52
N ASP A 18 17.85 1.12 11.71
CA ASP A 18 18.27 2.34 12.42
C ASP A 18 18.17 3.62 11.55
N GLY A 19 17.53 3.52 10.38
CA GLY A 19 17.33 4.63 9.45
C GLY A 19 18.29 4.65 8.25
N PRO A 20 18.26 5.72 7.43
CA PRO A 20 18.91 5.76 6.11
C PRO A 20 20.45 5.76 6.15
N LEU A 21 21.04 6.08 7.30
CA LEU A 21 22.49 6.02 7.54
C LEU A 21 22.89 4.84 8.44
N GLY A 22 21.95 3.93 8.72
CA GLY A 22 22.15 2.77 9.55
C GLY A 22 23.01 1.69 8.91
N THR A 23 23.22 0.60 9.64
CA THR A 23 23.93 -0.57 9.12
C THR A 23 22.99 -1.41 8.26
N TYR A 24 23.35 -1.62 6.98
CA TYR A 24 22.56 -2.41 6.06
C TYR A 24 22.90 -3.90 6.16
N THR A 25 21.89 -4.72 6.45
CA THR A 25 21.98 -6.18 6.46
C THR A 25 21.43 -6.74 5.15
N THR A 26 22.15 -7.68 4.54
CA THR A 26 21.73 -8.35 3.31
C THR A 26 20.96 -9.62 3.65
N PRO A 27 19.70 -9.77 3.23
CA PRO A 27 18.94 -10.99 3.48
C PRO A 27 19.48 -12.21 2.72
N ASP A 28 19.36 -13.39 3.34
CA ASP A 28 19.92 -14.65 2.84
C ASP A 28 19.23 -15.18 1.56
N HIS A 29 17.96 -14.83 1.33
CA HIS A 29 17.21 -15.26 0.14
C HIS A 29 17.52 -14.45 -1.12
N ASN A 30 18.45 -13.50 -1.04
CA ASN A 30 18.98 -12.84 -2.22
C ASN A 30 19.63 -13.84 -3.20
N PRO A 31 19.54 -13.63 -4.52
CA PRO A 31 18.90 -12.50 -5.20
C PRO A 31 17.37 -12.65 -5.28
N ILE A 32 16.68 -11.52 -5.24
CA ILE A 32 15.21 -11.46 -5.40
C ILE A 32 14.77 -11.55 -6.86
N LEU A 33 15.69 -11.26 -7.80
CA LEU A 33 15.42 -11.32 -9.23
C LEU A 33 16.64 -11.85 -9.96
N LEU A 34 16.50 -12.98 -10.63
CA LEU A 34 17.53 -13.59 -11.48
C LEU A 34 16.84 -14.51 -12.48
N SER A 35 17.25 -14.47 -13.74
CA SER A 35 16.84 -15.46 -14.71
C SER A 35 17.95 -15.68 -15.73
N ASN A 36 18.18 -16.95 -16.06
CA ASN A 36 19.03 -17.42 -17.15
C ASN A 36 18.19 -17.93 -18.34
N HIS A 37 16.90 -17.62 -18.36
CA HIS A 37 16.01 -18.05 -19.43
C HIS A 37 16.33 -17.31 -20.73
N ARG A 38 16.44 -18.04 -21.85
CA ARG A 38 16.83 -17.44 -23.15
C ARG A 38 15.99 -16.23 -23.58
N ARG A 39 14.70 -16.22 -23.22
CA ARG A 39 13.76 -15.11 -23.56
C ARG A 39 13.64 -14.03 -22.48
N SER A 40 14.26 -14.21 -21.32
CA SER A 40 14.29 -13.22 -20.25
C SER A 40 15.49 -13.52 -19.38
N HIS A 41 16.61 -12.84 -19.66
CA HIS A 41 17.84 -12.96 -18.92
C HIS A 41 18.45 -11.58 -18.70
N ALA A 42 19.48 -11.54 -17.87
CA ALA A 42 20.16 -10.32 -17.47
C ALA A 42 19.18 -9.29 -16.86
N LEU A 43 18.46 -9.70 -15.82
CA LEU A 43 17.40 -8.92 -15.20
C LEU A 43 17.98 -7.87 -14.25
N GLY A 44 17.50 -6.63 -14.34
CA GLY A 44 17.78 -5.65 -13.29
C GLY A 44 17.54 -4.20 -13.68
N HIS A 45 18.32 -3.31 -13.06
CA HIS A 45 18.07 -1.86 -12.97
C HIS A 45 16.61 -1.59 -12.62
N ALA A 46 16.20 -2.15 -11.49
CA ALA A 46 14.82 -2.10 -11.06
C ALA A 46 14.43 -0.77 -10.39
N CYS A 47 13.16 -0.44 -10.46
CA CYS A 47 12.51 0.52 -9.57
C CYS A 47 11.26 -0.11 -8.95
N PHE A 48 10.81 0.46 -7.84
CA PHE A 48 9.61 0.02 -7.14
C PHE A 48 8.51 1.07 -7.27
N VAL A 49 7.29 0.60 -7.47
CA VAL A 49 6.11 1.47 -7.60
C VAL A 49 4.99 0.92 -6.74
N LEU A 50 4.23 1.81 -6.09
CA LEU A 50 2.97 1.42 -5.48
C LEU A 50 1.97 1.06 -6.58
N GLY A 51 1.17 0.04 -6.33
CA GLY A 51 0.08 -0.32 -7.19
C GLY A 51 -1.10 0.65 -7.06
N PRO A 52 -2.00 0.65 -8.05
CA PRO A 52 -3.14 1.53 -8.04
C PRO A 52 -4.13 1.21 -6.91
N ASP A 53 -4.15 -0.01 -6.37
CA ASP A 53 -4.95 -0.43 -5.21
C ASP A 53 -4.52 0.21 -3.87
N LEU A 54 -3.53 1.10 -3.87
CA LEU A 54 -2.98 1.84 -2.72
C LEU A 54 -2.25 1.00 -1.68
N ASP A 55 -2.11 -0.31 -1.91
CA ASP A 55 -1.53 -1.26 -0.95
C ASP A 55 -0.40 -2.09 -1.56
N SER A 56 -0.55 -2.53 -2.80
CA SER A 56 0.44 -3.38 -3.45
C SER A 56 1.71 -2.64 -3.84
N MET A 57 2.80 -3.40 -4.01
CA MET A 57 4.01 -2.92 -4.65
C MET A 57 4.35 -3.76 -5.86
N TYR A 58 4.91 -3.11 -6.88
CA TYR A 58 5.44 -3.75 -8.06
C TYR A 58 6.90 -3.38 -8.24
N ILE A 59 7.63 -4.29 -8.87
CA ILE A 59 8.99 -4.09 -9.35
C ILE A 59 8.96 -3.95 -10.87
N ALA A 60 9.38 -2.79 -11.38
CA ALA A 60 9.63 -2.60 -12.80
C ALA A 60 11.13 -2.78 -13.07
N TYR A 61 11.48 -3.59 -14.06
CA TYR A 61 12.88 -3.94 -14.34
C TYR A 61 13.07 -4.26 -15.82
N HIS A 62 14.32 -4.23 -16.28
CA HIS A 62 14.62 -4.64 -17.66
C HIS A 62 15.06 -6.08 -17.76
N SER A 63 14.85 -6.68 -18.94
CA SER A 63 15.44 -7.95 -19.34
C SER A 63 15.89 -7.89 -20.80
N TYR A 64 16.76 -8.82 -21.18
CA TYR A 64 17.06 -9.11 -22.58
C TYR A 64 16.17 -10.25 -23.07
N THR A 65 15.60 -10.05 -24.26
CA THR A 65 14.96 -11.12 -25.00
C THR A 65 15.97 -11.64 -26.03
N GLY A 66 16.14 -12.95 -26.18
CA GLY A 66 16.94 -13.50 -27.28
C GLY A 66 16.35 -13.25 -28.69
N LEU A 67 15.38 -12.32 -28.82
CA LEU A 67 14.65 -11.96 -30.03
C LEU A 67 14.93 -10.52 -30.49
N SER A 68 15.52 -9.68 -29.64
CA SER A 68 15.86 -8.29 -29.94
C SER A 68 17.22 -7.92 -29.34
N GLU A 69 17.92 -6.95 -29.94
CA GLU A 69 19.17 -6.43 -29.38
C GLU A 69 18.94 -5.47 -28.19
N GLY A 70 17.70 -5.02 -28.02
CA GLY A 70 17.28 -4.06 -27.00
C GLY A 70 16.76 -4.70 -25.73
N ARG A 71 16.87 -3.95 -24.63
CA ARG A 71 16.21 -4.27 -23.36
C ARG A 71 14.71 -4.07 -23.48
N VAL A 72 13.93 -4.94 -22.85
CA VAL A 72 12.48 -4.78 -22.68
C VAL A 72 12.15 -4.50 -21.22
N MET A 73 11.06 -3.77 -20.98
CA MET A 73 10.54 -3.52 -19.65
C MET A 73 9.63 -4.67 -19.22
N ASN A 74 9.75 -5.08 -17.97
CA ASN A 74 8.91 -6.06 -17.31
C ASN A 74 8.39 -5.44 -16.01
N ILE A 75 7.23 -5.91 -15.54
CA ILE A 75 6.64 -5.49 -14.27
C ILE A 75 6.11 -6.75 -13.61
N ASP A 76 6.51 -7.00 -12.37
CA ASP A 76 5.98 -8.08 -11.54
C ASP A 76 5.60 -7.55 -10.16
N ARG A 77 4.69 -8.25 -9.48
CA ARG A 77 4.27 -7.89 -8.13
C ARG A 77 5.34 -8.27 -7.11
N LEU A 78 5.55 -7.42 -6.11
CA LEU A 78 6.28 -7.74 -4.89
C LEU A 78 5.32 -8.21 -3.82
N ALA A 79 5.79 -9.12 -2.97
CA ALA A 79 5.11 -9.49 -1.74
C ALA A 79 6.08 -9.40 -0.56
N PHE A 80 5.56 -9.06 0.62
CA PHE A 80 6.35 -8.87 1.83
C PHE A 80 5.97 -9.84 2.93
N ASN A 81 6.95 -10.26 3.71
CA ASN A 81 6.78 -11.09 4.88
C ASN A 81 7.80 -10.66 5.95
N GLY A 82 7.41 -9.68 6.78
CA GLY A 82 8.36 -8.95 7.61
C GLY A 82 9.42 -8.27 6.73
N GLU A 83 10.69 -8.42 7.09
CA GLU A 83 11.84 -7.92 6.30
C GLU A 83 12.05 -8.65 4.97
N ARG A 84 11.38 -9.79 4.74
CA ARG A 84 11.53 -10.56 3.51
C ARG A 84 10.70 -9.96 2.39
N MET A 85 11.38 -9.54 1.32
CA MET A 85 10.77 -9.13 0.06
C MET A 85 10.95 -10.24 -0.98
N VAL A 86 9.85 -10.62 -1.65
CA VAL A 86 9.81 -11.65 -2.69
C VAL A 86 9.23 -11.05 -3.96
N VAL A 87 9.82 -11.36 -5.11
CA VAL A 87 9.24 -11.03 -6.42
C VAL A 87 8.37 -12.20 -6.87
N ASN A 88 7.08 -11.93 -7.10
CA ASN A 88 6.18 -12.89 -7.73
C ASN A 88 6.44 -12.90 -9.25
N GLY A 89 7.63 -13.35 -9.63
CA GLY A 89 8.16 -13.32 -11.00
C GLY A 89 9.58 -13.91 -11.05
N PRO A 90 10.32 -13.76 -12.16
CA PRO A 90 9.95 -13.02 -13.36
C PRO A 90 8.91 -13.76 -14.20
N THR A 91 7.79 -13.11 -14.52
CA THR A 91 6.75 -13.75 -15.34
C THR A 91 7.05 -13.65 -16.85
N LEU A 92 6.65 -14.69 -17.60
CA LEU A 92 6.80 -14.79 -19.06
C LEU A 92 5.47 -15.11 -19.77
N HIS A 93 4.38 -14.90 -19.05
CA HIS A 93 3.02 -15.11 -19.49
C HIS A 93 2.15 -13.99 -18.92
N GLU A 94 0.96 -13.80 -19.48
CA GLU A 94 0.05 -12.75 -19.05
C GLU A 94 -0.32 -12.92 -17.59
N MET A 95 -0.24 -11.82 -16.84
CA MET A 95 -0.68 -11.73 -15.45
C MET A 95 -1.91 -10.81 -15.36
N PRO A 96 -2.75 -10.97 -14.33
CA PRO A 96 -3.88 -10.08 -14.11
C PRO A 96 -3.43 -8.61 -14.07
N VAL A 97 -4.26 -7.73 -14.64
CA VAL A 97 -4.08 -6.29 -14.54
C VAL A 97 -4.15 -5.88 -13.07
N ALA A 98 -3.30 -4.94 -12.67
CA ALA A 98 -3.30 -4.41 -11.31
C ALA A 98 -4.67 -3.85 -10.92
N GLU A 99 -5.14 -4.18 -9.71
CA GLU A 99 -6.43 -3.75 -9.21
C GLU A 99 -6.45 -2.24 -8.97
N LEU A 100 -7.56 -1.58 -9.31
CA LEU A 100 -7.81 -0.18 -8.99
C LEU A 100 -8.28 -0.05 -7.53
N PRO A 101 -8.25 1.15 -6.94
CA PRO A 101 -8.93 1.40 -5.67
C PRO A 101 -10.43 1.03 -5.75
N GLU A 102 -11.03 0.70 -4.62
CA GLU A 102 -12.48 0.49 -4.52
C GLU A 102 -13.28 1.77 -4.81
N PHE A 103 -12.70 2.91 -4.45
CA PHE A 103 -13.21 4.24 -4.76
C PHE A 103 -12.09 5.12 -5.31
N ALA A 104 -12.36 5.86 -6.38
CA ALA A 104 -11.43 6.83 -6.95
C ALA A 104 -12.16 8.07 -7.52
N LEU A 105 -11.69 9.25 -7.12
CA LEU A 105 -11.98 10.53 -7.73
C LEU A 105 -10.69 11.04 -8.38
N TRP A 106 -10.68 11.02 -9.71
CA TRP A 106 -9.58 11.53 -10.55
C TRP A 106 -9.64 13.05 -10.70
N PRO A 107 -8.51 13.74 -10.98
CA PRO A 107 -8.49 15.20 -11.06
C PRO A 107 -9.43 15.78 -12.14
N GLU A 108 -9.70 15.02 -13.20
CA GLU A 108 -10.57 15.42 -14.30
C GLU A 108 -12.06 15.21 -14.02
N ALA A 109 -12.40 14.48 -12.95
CA ALA A 109 -13.77 14.15 -12.60
C ALA A 109 -14.44 15.31 -11.86
N ASN A 110 -15.77 15.46 -12.02
CA ASN A 110 -16.55 16.43 -11.27
C ASN A 110 -16.78 15.93 -9.83
N PRO A 111 -16.22 16.57 -8.78
CA PRO A 111 -16.34 16.09 -7.40
C PRO A 111 -17.80 15.98 -6.92
N ALA A 112 -18.71 16.82 -7.41
CA ALA A 112 -20.12 16.81 -6.98
C ALA A 112 -20.86 15.50 -7.33
N LEU A 113 -20.34 14.70 -8.27
CA LEU A 113 -20.90 13.39 -8.60
C LEU A 113 -20.59 12.35 -7.52
N LEU A 114 -19.42 12.44 -6.89
CA LEU A 114 -18.87 11.40 -6.01
C LEU A 114 -18.72 11.84 -4.55
N MET A 115 -18.83 13.14 -4.28
CA MET A 115 -18.69 13.73 -2.95
C MET A 115 -19.88 14.63 -2.62
N ASP A 116 -20.30 14.59 -1.36
CA ASP A 116 -21.27 15.51 -0.78
C ASP A 116 -20.53 16.69 -0.14
N ARG A 117 -21.12 17.89 -0.26
CA ARG A 117 -20.65 19.10 0.41
C ARG A 117 -21.50 19.35 1.64
N ILE A 118 -20.85 19.43 2.81
CA ILE A 118 -21.51 19.80 4.06
C ILE A 118 -20.88 21.06 4.64
N THR A 119 -21.67 21.86 5.34
CA THR A 119 -21.25 23.12 5.96
C THR A 119 -21.73 23.11 7.41
N ALA A 120 -20.81 23.39 8.33
CA ALA A 120 -21.07 23.57 9.76
C ALA A 120 -20.25 24.75 10.25
N ASP A 121 -20.93 25.81 10.72
CA ASP A 121 -20.33 27.10 11.03
C ASP A 121 -19.49 27.65 9.85
N ASP A 122 -18.22 27.98 10.10
CA ASP A 122 -17.27 28.44 9.08
C ASP A 122 -16.48 27.28 8.43
N THR A 123 -16.78 26.04 8.81
CA THR A 123 -16.10 24.83 8.30
C THR A 123 -16.94 24.17 7.21
N GLU A 124 -16.26 23.83 6.13
CA GLU A 124 -16.84 23.08 5.02
C GLU A 124 -16.13 21.74 4.86
N MET A 125 -16.86 20.73 4.39
CA MET A 125 -16.27 19.46 4.01
C MET A 125 -16.78 18.97 2.67
N PHE A 126 -15.90 18.31 1.94
CA PHE A 126 -16.26 17.42 0.85
C PHE A 126 -16.07 15.99 1.32
N LEU A 127 -17.10 15.16 1.28
CA LEU A 127 -17.07 13.79 1.79
C LEU A 127 -17.49 12.80 0.71
N SER A 128 -16.75 11.70 0.57
CA SER A 128 -17.10 10.62 -0.35
C SER A 128 -18.48 10.07 -0.03
N LYS A 129 -19.27 9.82 -1.08
CA LYS A 129 -20.56 9.11 -0.96
C LYS A 129 -20.36 7.65 -0.60
N GLU A 130 -19.33 7.04 -1.17
CA GLU A 130 -18.85 5.71 -0.79
C GLU A 130 -18.15 5.76 0.56
N LYS A 131 -18.24 4.66 1.32
CA LYS A 131 -17.77 4.58 2.69
C LYS A 131 -16.79 3.43 2.86
N THR A 132 -15.72 3.74 3.59
CA THR A 132 -14.74 2.76 4.05
C THR A 132 -15.34 1.83 5.11
N GLY A 133 -14.81 0.60 5.20
CA GLY A 133 -14.95 -0.26 6.38
C GLY A 133 -14.08 0.23 7.55
N ASP A 134 -13.89 -0.61 8.56
CA ASP A 134 -13.06 -0.28 9.74
C ASP A 134 -11.57 -0.55 9.56
N THR A 135 -11.18 -1.04 8.38
CA THR A 135 -9.81 -1.30 7.97
C THR A 135 -9.65 -0.88 6.50
N PHE A 136 -8.75 0.05 6.21
CA PHE A 136 -8.57 0.60 4.87
C PHE A 136 -7.24 1.34 4.70
N THR A 137 -6.90 1.63 3.45
CA THR A 137 -5.89 2.60 3.07
C THR A 137 -6.54 3.66 2.20
N ALA A 138 -6.38 4.93 2.55
CA ALA A 138 -6.89 6.07 1.80
C ALA A 138 -5.75 7.01 1.39
N GLU A 139 -5.86 7.61 0.20
CA GLU A 139 -4.95 8.65 -0.29
C GLU A 139 -5.76 9.84 -0.78
N LEU A 140 -5.38 11.03 -0.33
CA LEU A 140 -6.07 12.28 -0.60
C LEU A 140 -5.05 13.37 -0.95
N ASN A 141 -5.19 13.93 -2.15
CA ASN A 141 -4.26 14.91 -2.69
C ASN A 141 -4.94 16.27 -2.81
N PHE A 142 -4.31 17.31 -2.26
CA PHE A 142 -4.85 18.66 -2.28
C PHE A 142 -3.78 19.73 -2.54
N SER A 143 -4.23 20.88 -3.04
CA SER A 143 -3.43 22.11 -3.15
C SER A 143 -4.34 23.34 -3.08
N GLY A 144 -3.78 24.49 -2.75
CA GLY A 144 -4.52 25.73 -2.57
C GLY A 144 -5.34 25.75 -1.28
N GLY A 145 -6.51 26.41 -1.35
CA GLY A 145 -7.22 26.90 -0.17
C GLY A 145 -6.73 28.28 0.25
N ASP A 146 -7.58 29.05 0.94
CA ASP A 146 -7.22 30.34 1.54
C ASP A 146 -7.52 30.43 3.05
N GLY A 147 -7.88 29.30 3.66
CA GLY A 147 -8.04 29.10 5.09
C GLY A 147 -7.42 27.79 5.55
N ASP A 148 -7.86 27.31 6.72
CA ASP A 148 -7.44 26.00 7.23
C ASP A 148 -7.85 24.94 6.22
N THR A 149 -6.97 23.98 5.95
CA THR A 149 -7.19 22.96 4.92
C THR A 149 -6.68 21.62 5.39
N GLY A 150 -7.39 20.55 5.13
CA GLY A 150 -6.97 19.22 5.56
C GLY A 150 -7.83 18.12 5.00
N VAL A 151 -7.68 16.93 5.58
CA VAL A 151 -8.44 15.74 5.20
C VAL A 151 -9.23 15.19 6.37
N VAL A 152 -10.32 14.51 6.05
CA VAL A 152 -11.22 13.82 6.99
C VAL A 152 -11.23 12.34 6.64
N VAL A 153 -11.19 11.48 7.66
CA VAL A 153 -11.37 10.03 7.52
C VAL A 153 -12.31 9.51 8.59
N CYS A 154 -12.93 8.36 8.31
CA CYS A 154 -13.87 7.68 9.21
C CYS A 154 -15.08 8.56 9.60
N LYS A 155 -15.56 9.42 8.70
CA LYS A 155 -16.74 10.25 8.99
C LYS A 155 -18.00 9.40 9.09
N SER A 156 -18.45 9.23 10.33
CA SER A 156 -19.66 8.49 10.67
C SER A 156 -20.92 9.35 10.53
N GLU A 157 -22.06 8.67 10.54
CA GLU A 157 -23.40 9.27 10.65
C GLU A 157 -23.63 9.95 12.01
N THR A 158 -22.92 9.52 13.06
CA THR A 158 -23.01 10.10 14.41
C THR A 158 -22.09 11.29 14.62
N ASP A 159 -21.48 11.80 13.55
CA ASP A 159 -20.55 12.93 13.60
C ASP A 159 -19.29 12.69 14.45
N THR A 160 -18.77 11.46 14.38
CA THR A 160 -17.45 11.10 14.88
C THR A 160 -16.50 10.89 13.70
N TYR A 161 -15.29 11.45 13.76
CA TYR A 161 -14.30 11.33 12.69
C TYR A 161 -12.89 11.72 13.16
N PHE A 162 -11.89 11.43 12.32
CA PHE A 162 -10.56 12.01 12.45
C PHE A 162 -10.33 13.05 11.36
N ARG A 163 -9.64 14.13 11.68
CA ARG A 163 -9.14 15.09 10.69
C ARG A 163 -7.65 15.35 10.86
N ILE A 164 -6.97 15.50 9.73
CA ILE A 164 -5.57 15.93 9.67
C ILE A 164 -5.60 17.33 9.06
N LEU A 165 -5.53 18.35 9.92
CA LEU A 165 -5.75 19.74 9.58
C LEU A 165 -4.43 20.49 9.46
N TRP A 166 -4.26 21.26 8.39
CA TRP A 166 -3.18 22.22 8.23
C TRP A 166 -3.76 23.64 8.42
N PRO A 167 -3.57 24.25 9.60
CA PRO A 167 -4.03 25.61 9.84
C PRO A 167 -3.30 26.63 8.95
N MET A 168 -4.03 27.63 8.47
CA MET A 168 -3.46 28.64 7.58
C MET A 168 -2.32 29.42 8.27
N GLY A 169 -1.20 29.54 7.56
CA GLY A 169 -0.02 30.26 8.05
C GLY A 169 0.78 29.54 9.15
N GLN A 170 0.47 28.27 9.43
CA GLN A 170 1.26 27.42 10.33
C GLN A 170 2.04 26.37 9.53
N GLN A 171 3.20 25.94 10.03
CA GLN A 171 4.03 24.91 9.39
C GLN A 171 3.87 23.56 10.11
N THR A 172 2.68 23.32 10.64
CA THR A 172 2.36 22.17 11.49
C THR A 172 1.00 21.64 11.09
N LEU A 173 0.88 20.31 10.96
CA LEU A 173 -0.42 19.66 10.86
C LEU A 173 -0.85 19.12 12.21
N GLN A 174 -2.14 19.29 12.51
CA GLN A 174 -2.81 18.77 13.69
C GLN A 174 -3.58 17.51 13.34
N VAL A 175 -3.42 16.46 14.14
CA VAL A 175 -4.22 15.24 14.06
C VAL A 175 -5.25 15.31 15.17
N GLU A 176 -6.52 15.36 14.80
CA GLU A 176 -7.61 15.61 15.72
C GLU A 176 -8.69 14.54 15.57
N LYS A 177 -9.28 14.16 16.70
CA LYS A 177 -10.52 13.40 16.76
C LYS A 177 -11.66 14.37 17.03
N VAL A 178 -12.72 14.28 16.24
CA VAL A 178 -13.95 15.02 16.47
C VAL A 178 -15.02 14.03 16.89
N ASP A 179 -15.71 14.33 17.99
CA ASP A 179 -16.80 13.53 18.53
C ASP A 179 -17.98 14.44 18.89
N HIS A 180 -19.04 14.40 18.08
CA HIS A 180 -20.23 15.25 18.24
C HIS A 180 -19.87 16.76 18.39
N GLY A 181 -18.98 17.24 17.53
CA GLY A 181 -18.47 18.62 17.53
C GLY A 181 -17.41 18.93 18.60
N GLN A 182 -17.12 18.03 19.54
CA GLN A 182 -16.00 18.20 20.47
C GLN A 182 -14.69 17.77 19.80
N ILE A 183 -13.67 18.62 19.87
CA ILE A 183 -12.38 18.38 19.23
C ILE A 183 -11.37 17.98 20.31
N GLU A 184 -10.71 16.84 20.09
CA GLU A 184 -9.58 16.35 20.86
C GLU A 184 -8.34 16.26 19.96
N THR A 185 -7.27 16.97 20.31
CA THR A 185 -5.99 16.87 19.58
C THR A 185 -5.27 15.58 19.98
N MET A 186 -5.13 14.66 19.04
CA MET A 186 -4.41 13.40 19.22
C MET A 186 -2.90 13.58 19.08
N GLY A 187 -2.47 14.59 18.31
CA GLY A 187 -1.06 14.93 18.12
C GLY A 187 -0.86 15.94 17.00
N GLN A 188 0.41 16.18 16.67
CA GLN A 188 0.80 17.09 15.59
C GLN A 188 2.18 16.72 15.03
N PHE A 189 2.49 17.19 13.82
CA PHE A 189 3.82 17.06 13.24
C PHE A 189 4.23 18.29 12.43
N GLN A 190 5.52 18.61 12.49
CA GLN A 190 6.13 19.76 11.81
C GLN A 190 6.39 19.43 10.33
N LEU A 191 6.15 20.43 9.48
CA LEU A 191 6.54 20.45 8.07
C LEU A 191 7.84 21.24 7.88
N PRO A 192 8.61 20.94 6.82
CA PRO A 192 9.71 21.80 6.39
C PRO A 192 9.23 23.22 6.06
N ASP A 193 10.08 24.22 6.27
CA ASP A 193 9.72 25.64 6.11
C ASP A 193 9.36 26.00 4.66
N GLU A 194 9.87 25.24 3.69
CA GLU A 194 9.61 25.44 2.27
C GLU A 194 8.23 24.94 1.82
N PHE A 195 7.52 24.18 2.67
CA PHE A 195 6.23 23.61 2.33
C PHE A 195 5.17 24.71 2.34
N THR A 196 4.30 24.68 1.33
CA THR A 196 3.25 25.68 1.14
C THR A 196 1.98 25.00 0.69
N GLN A 197 0.84 25.41 1.24
CA GLN A 197 -0.48 24.90 0.83
C GLN A 197 -0.75 25.07 -0.67
N LYS A 198 -0.04 25.96 -1.37
CA LYS A 198 -0.16 26.15 -2.83
C LYS A 198 0.39 24.98 -3.67
N ALA A 199 1.29 24.18 -3.11
CA ALA A 199 1.82 23.00 -3.79
C ALA A 199 0.86 21.80 -3.66
N LEU A 200 0.97 20.84 -4.57
CA LEU A 200 0.25 19.57 -4.46
C LEU A 200 0.90 18.74 -3.36
N HIS A 201 0.09 18.38 -2.37
CA HIS A 201 0.46 17.53 -1.25
C HIS A 201 -0.44 16.30 -1.19
N THR A 202 0.10 15.22 -0.62
CA THR A 202 -0.59 13.95 -0.42
C THR A 202 -0.66 13.63 1.06
N ILE A 203 -1.87 13.36 1.55
CA ILE A 203 -2.05 12.67 2.83
C ILE A 203 -2.53 11.25 2.55
N LYS A 204 -1.72 10.27 2.97
CA LYS A 204 -2.09 8.84 2.96
C LYS A 204 -2.37 8.40 4.39
N VAL A 205 -3.50 7.75 4.60
CA VAL A 205 -3.92 7.18 5.89
C VAL A 205 -4.06 5.67 5.74
N GLN A 206 -3.37 4.92 6.59
CA GLN A 206 -3.59 3.48 6.76
C GLN A 206 -4.28 3.27 8.10
N TYR A 207 -5.49 2.72 8.08
CA TYR A 207 -6.36 2.62 9.24
C TYR A 207 -6.75 1.18 9.55
N SER A 208 -6.76 0.84 10.83
CA SER A 208 -7.39 -0.34 11.41
C SER A 208 -7.85 -0.01 12.84
N PRO A 209 -8.67 -0.83 13.51
CA PRO A 209 -9.08 -0.57 14.88
C PRO A 209 -7.92 -0.51 15.88
N LYS A 210 -6.76 -1.08 15.52
CA LYS A 210 -5.56 -1.17 16.36
C LYS A 210 -4.56 -0.04 16.11
N GLN A 211 -4.57 0.56 14.92
CA GLN A 211 -3.57 1.54 14.55
C GLN A 211 -4.04 2.39 13.36
N MET A 212 -3.73 3.69 13.41
CA MET A 212 -3.83 4.61 12.29
C MET A 212 -2.46 5.24 12.03
N ASP A 213 -1.92 5.05 10.83
CA ASP A 213 -0.69 5.69 10.38
C ASP A 213 -1.00 6.79 9.36
N ILE A 214 -0.38 7.95 9.54
CA ILE A 214 -0.51 9.10 8.66
C ILE A 214 0.83 9.36 7.99
N TYR A 215 0.77 9.44 6.67
CA TYR A 215 1.88 9.80 5.82
C TYR A 215 1.58 11.13 5.13
N PHE A 216 2.57 12.02 5.10
CA PHE A 216 2.52 13.27 4.37
C PHE A 216 3.58 13.23 3.28
N ASP A 217 3.18 13.39 2.01
CA ASP A 217 4.04 13.22 0.83
C ASP A 217 4.84 11.90 0.88
N TYR A 218 4.14 10.81 1.22
CA TYR A 218 4.66 9.44 1.42
C TYR A 218 5.74 9.29 2.51
N MET A 219 6.02 10.31 3.32
CA MET A 219 6.80 10.17 4.54
C MET A 219 5.89 9.84 5.71
N HIS A 220 6.22 8.82 6.51
CA HIS A 220 5.50 8.54 7.75
C HIS A 220 5.72 9.67 8.75
N LYS A 221 4.64 10.24 9.30
CA LYS A 221 4.70 11.41 10.19
C LYS A 221 4.06 11.17 11.55
N PHE A 222 3.07 10.28 11.63
CA PHE A 222 2.31 10.08 12.86
C PHE A 222 1.70 8.68 12.93
N THR A 223 1.67 8.12 14.14
CA THR A 223 0.99 6.87 14.47
C THR A 223 0.07 7.11 15.66
N LEU A 224 -1.20 6.74 15.52
CA LEU A 224 -2.14 6.65 16.62
C LEU A 224 -2.40 5.17 16.93
N GLU A 225 -2.11 4.75 18.16
CA GLU A 225 -2.44 3.41 18.63
C GLU A 225 -3.89 3.32 19.12
N ASN A 226 -4.53 2.19 18.85
CA ASN A 226 -5.89 1.85 19.27
C ASN A 226 -6.94 2.96 19.01
N PRO A 227 -7.07 3.47 17.77
CA PRO A 227 -8.08 4.48 17.43
C PRO A 227 -9.53 3.97 17.59
N GLY A 228 -9.71 2.65 17.67
CA GLY A 228 -11.02 1.98 17.79
C GLY A 228 -11.61 1.63 16.43
N ALA A 229 -12.68 0.82 16.40
CA ALA A 229 -13.34 0.47 15.14
C ALA A 229 -14.09 1.70 14.60
N ALA A 230 -13.66 2.18 13.43
CA ALA A 230 -14.32 3.29 12.75
C ALA A 230 -14.14 3.17 11.24
N GLY A 231 -15.23 3.36 10.51
CA GLY A 231 -15.26 3.51 9.06
C GLY A 231 -16.17 4.68 8.69
N GLY A 232 -16.36 4.92 7.40
CA GLY A 232 -17.23 5.99 6.92
C GLY A 232 -16.65 6.75 5.74
N SER A 233 -17.16 7.95 5.53
CA SER A 233 -16.72 8.79 4.42
C SER A 233 -15.30 9.33 4.66
N ILE A 234 -14.57 9.53 3.57
CA ILE A 234 -13.28 10.22 3.55
C ILE A 234 -13.41 11.51 2.72
N GLY A 235 -12.51 12.46 2.90
CA GLY A 235 -12.46 13.62 2.02
C GLY A 235 -11.72 14.80 2.62
N TYR A 236 -12.21 16.01 2.36
CA TYR A 236 -11.51 17.25 2.67
C TYR A 236 -12.28 18.07 3.70
N VAL A 237 -11.56 18.78 4.55
CA VAL A 237 -12.09 19.80 5.45
C VAL A 237 -11.36 21.11 5.19
N PHE A 238 -12.09 22.21 5.12
CA PHE A 238 -11.49 23.52 4.89
C PHE A 238 -12.34 24.68 5.43
N THR A 239 -11.71 25.83 5.62
CA THR A 239 -12.37 27.12 5.80
C THR A 239 -12.06 28.03 4.61
N GLY A 240 -12.98 28.93 4.26
CA GLY A 240 -12.82 29.80 3.10
C GLY A 240 -13.00 29.05 1.77
N LYS A 241 -12.10 29.26 0.81
CA LYS A 241 -12.18 28.63 -0.51
C LYS A 241 -11.72 27.17 -0.46
N PRO A 242 -12.38 26.28 -1.23
CA PRO A 242 -11.99 24.88 -1.29
C PRO A 242 -10.59 24.71 -1.85
N PRO A 243 -9.85 23.68 -1.40
CA PRO A 243 -8.65 23.24 -2.09
C PRO A 243 -8.99 22.65 -3.46
N MET A 244 -8.02 22.68 -4.37
CA MET A 244 -8.04 21.86 -5.58
C MET A 244 -7.77 20.41 -5.19
N ILE A 245 -8.62 19.50 -5.66
CA ILE A 245 -8.49 18.06 -5.45
C ILE A 245 -7.64 17.49 -6.58
N GLY A 246 -6.54 16.82 -6.22
CA GLY A 246 -5.71 16.08 -7.17
C GLY A 246 -6.23 14.68 -7.41
N PHE A 247 -6.32 13.87 -6.36
CA PHE A 247 -6.83 12.50 -6.40
C PHE A 247 -7.39 12.18 -5.01
N THR A 248 -8.48 11.42 -4.97
CA THR A 248 -9.00 10.84 -3.73
C THR A 248 -9.31 9.38 -3.98
N GLY A 249 -8.81 8.48 -3.16
CA GLY A 249 -9.18 7.07 -3.29
C GLY A 249 -9.00 6.29 -2.01
N TYR A 250 -9.65 5.13 -1.93
CA TYR A 250 -9.40 4.15 -0.87
C TYR A 250 -9.53 2.71 -1.36
N SER A 251 -8.92 1.79 -0.62
CA SER A 251 -9.12 0.35 -0.71
C SER A 251 -9.31 -0.25 0.69
N SER A 252 -9.98 -1.39 0.81
CA SER A 252 -10.11 -2.13 2.08
C SER A 252 -8.83 -2.89 2.45
N ALA A 253 -7.72 -2.60 1.77
CA ALA A 253 -6.42 -3.19 2.06
C ALA A 253 -5.64 -2.35 3.07
N TYR A 254 -4.83 -3.01 3.90
CA TYR A 254 -4.07 -2.40 4.98
C TYR A 254 -2.72 -3.09 5.13
N LYS A 255 -1.64 -2.31 5.00
CA LYS A 255 -0.25 -2.74 5.23
C LYS A 255 0.13 -4.06 4.52
N GLY A 256 -0.15 -4.13 3.22
CA GLY A 256 0.18 -5.29 2.39
C GLY A 256 -0.83 -6.43 2.49
N SER A 257 -1.98 -6.24 3.16
CA SER A 257 -3.00 -7.30 3.27
C SER A 257 -3.52 -7.77 1.91
N SER A 258 -3.38 -6.97 0.84
CA SER A 258 -3.71 -7.38 -0.52
C SER A 258 -2.83 -8.55 -1.02
N ASP A 259 -1.67 -8.80 -0.42
CA ASP A 259 -0.80 -9.94 -0.79
C ASP A 259 -1.51 -11.29 -0.62
N HIS A 260 -2.40 -11.41 0.38
CA HIS A 260 -3.22 -12.61 0.60
C HIS A 260 -4.17 -12.87 -0.58
N GLU A 261 -4.71 -11.82 -1.18
CA GLU A 261 -5.69 -11.90 -2.26
C GLU A 261 -5.08 -11.82 -3.67
N SER A 262 -3.79 -11.48 -3.76
CA SER A 262 -3.05 -11.43 -5.03
C SER A 262 -3.03 -12.78 -5.76
N VAL A 263 -2.86 -12.75 -7.08
CA VAL A 263 -2.70 -13.96 -7.89
C VAL A 263 -1.22 -14.30 -8.04
N LYS A 264 -0.85 -15.54 -7.69
CA LYS A 264 0.54 -16.00 -7.65
C LYS A 264 0.89 -16.70 -8.96
N PRO A 265 1.94 -16.30 -9.68
CA PRO A 265 2.32 -16.99 -10.91
C PRO A 265 2.87 -18.38 -10.60
N VAL A 266 2.56 -19.34 -11.47
CA VAL A 266 3.08 -20.71 -11.40
C VAL A 266 3.64 -21.08 -12.77
N PRO A 267 4.92 -21.48 -12.85
CA PRO A 267 5.87 -21.70 -11.75
C PRO A 267 6.45 -20.39 -11.17
N SER A 268 6.56 -20.29 -9.85
CA SER A 268 7.27 -19.22 -9.14
C SER A 268 7.55 -19.63 -7.69
N LYS A 269 8.13 -18.72 -6.90
CA LYS A 269 8.28 -18.80 -5.44
C LYS A 269 7.48 -17.69 -4.78
N PHE A 270 6.78 -18.02 -3.71
CA PHE A 270 6.08 -17.08 -2.84
C PHE A 270 6.02 -17.69 -1.43
N ASP A 271 5.88 -16.85 -0.41
CA ASP A 271 5.83 -17.32 0.96
C ASP A 271 4.45 -17.91 1.30
N ALA A 272 4.44 -18.98 2.09
CA ALA A 272 3.21 -19.68 2.47
C ALA A 272 2.23 -18.79 3.27
N ILE A 273 2.74 -17.73 3.93
CA ILE A 273 1.89 -16.80 4.67
C ILE A 273 0.92 -16.04 3.76
N HIS A 274 1.20 -15.92 2.45
CA HIS A 274 0.35 -15.23 1.48
C HIS A 274 -0.83 -16.07 0.97
N HIS A 275 -1.29 -17.04 1.76
CA HIS A 275 -2.54 -17.74 1.50
C HIS A 275 -3.73 -16.76 1.57
N MET A 276 -4.87 -17.11 0.97
CA MET A 276 -6.07 -16.27 1.03
C MET A 276 -6.53 -16.05 2.48
N ALA A 277 -7.20 -14.93 2.73
CA ALA A 277 -7.71 -14.61 4.06
C ALA A 277 -9.03 -15.35 4.37
N GLY A 278 -9.31 -15.52 5.66
CA GLY A 278 -10.56 -16.08 6.21
C GLY A 278 -10.53 -17.59 6.43
N GLU A 279 -10.80 -18.02 7.67
CA GLU A 279 -10.95 -19.44 8.02
C GLU A 279 -12.13 -20.06 7.25
N GLY A 280 -11.93 -21.26 6.70
CA GLY A 280 -12.89 -21.95 5.84
C GLY A 280 -12.90 -21.47 4.39
N ARG A 281 -12.28 -20.32 4.08
CA ARG A 281 -12.10 -19.82 2.70
C ARG A 281 -10.67 -20.01 2.23
N GLY A 282 -9.72 -19.42 2.94
CA GLY A 282 -8.31 -19.39 2.56
C GLY A 282 -7.42 -20.34 3.35
N PHE A 283 -7.87 -20.76 4.53
CA PHE A 283 -7.17 -21.77 5.34
C PHE A 283 -8.14 -22.52 6.24
N GLY A 284 -7.72 -23.66 6.79
CA GLY A 284 -8.53 -24.41 7.75
C GLY A 284 -7.83 -25.64 8.30
N GLY A 285 -8.49 -26.34 9.22
CA GLY A 285 -8.00 -27.61 9.77
C GLY A 285 -6.83 -27.50 10.75
N ALA A 286 -6.69 -26.36 11.43
CA ALA A 286 -5.64 -25.99 12.40
C ALA A 286 -4.32 -25.51 11.78
N VAL A 287 -4.38 -24.30 11.24
CA VAL A 287 -3.24 -23.52 10.76
C VAL A 287 -2.83 -22.54 11.86
N ASP A 288 -1.53 -22.37 12.05
CA ASP A 288 -0.95 -21.43 13.00
C ASP A 288 0.16 -20.61 12.32
N GLU A 289 0.47 -19.44 12.88
CA GLU A 289 1.54 -18.58 12.41
C GLU A 289 2.64 -18.51 13.47
N LYS A 290 3.90 -18.64 13.03
CA LYS A 290 5.05 -18.35 13.89
C LYS A 290 5.90 -17.24 13.31
N VAL A 291 6.26 -16.31 14.18
CA VAL A 291 7.16 -15.20 13.86
C VAL A 291 8.59 -15.64 14.11
N LEU A 292 9.43 -15.52 13.08
CA LEU A 292 10.87 -15.74 13.10
C LEU A 292 11.57 -14.36 13.21
N PRO A 293 12.91 -14.31 13.45
CA PRO A 293 13.65 -13.05 13.42
C PRO A 293 13.40 -12.24 12.13
N GLY A 294 13.34 -10.92 12.27
CA GLY A 294 12.99 -9.99 11.19
C GLY A 294 11.49 -9.93 10.85
N ASP A 295 10.63 -10.26 11.82
CA ASP A 295 9.18 -10.38 11.68
C ASP A 295 8.73 -11.32 10.53
N ILE A 296 9.60 -12.26 10.15
CA ILE A 296 9.30 -13.21 9.08
C ILE A 296 8.31 -14.23 9.60
N ARG A 297 7.10 -14.24 9.06
CA ARG A 297 6.04 -15.18 9.45
C ARG A 297 6.13 -16.47 8.67
N SER A 298 5.87 -17.57 9.37
CA SER A 298 5.85 -18.92 8.81
C SER A 298 4.50 -19.56 9.08
N LEU A 299 4.02 -20.34 8.11
CA LEU A 299 2.73 -21.03 8.20
C LEU A 299 2.94 -22.46 8.71
N TRP A 300 2.24 -22.84 9.77
CA TRP A 300 2.36 -24.14 10.41
C TRP A 300 1.04 -24.92 10.32
N MET A 301 1.11 -26.10 9.69
CA MET A 301 0.02 -27.07 9.65
C MET A 301 0.08 -27.96 10.88
N THR A 302 -0.65 -27.60 11.95
CA THR A 302 -0.48 -28.22 13.27
C THR A 302 -1.21 -29.57 13.42
N LYS A 303 -2.16 -29.88 12.52
CA LYS A 303 -2.91 -31.14 12.51
C LYS A 303 -3.01 -31.74 11.12
N LYS A 304 -3.28 -33.04 11.07
CA LYS A 304 -3.63 -33.74 9.84
C LYS A 304 -4.89 -33.09 9.23
N ASN A 305 -4.90 -32.92 7.91
CA ASN A 305 -5.93 -32.24 7.13
C ASN A 305 -5.98 -30.71 7.30
N ALA A 306 -5.00 -30.08 7.96
CA ALA A 306 -4.80 -28.64 7.84
C ALA A 306 -4.49 -28.27 6.39
N TRP A 307 -4.99 -27.13 5.93
CA TRP A 307 -4.85 -26.68 4.55
C TRP A 307 -4.79 -25.16 4.46
N ALA A 308 -4.16 -24.69 3.39
CA ALA A 308 -4.15 -23.29 2.96
C ALA A 308 -4.32 -23.25 1.44
N SER A 309 -5.00 -22.21 0.97
CA SER A 309 -5.39 -22.03 -0.42
C SER A 309 -4.86 -20.72 -0.97
N TYR A 310 -4.45 -20.74 -2.23
CA TYR A 310 -3.81 -19.62 -2.91
C TYR A 310 -4.49 -19.42 -4.26
N LYS A 311 -4.71 -18.16 -4.66
CA LYS A 311 -5.05 -17.85 -6.04
C LYS A 311 -3.79 -17.96 -6.88
N VAL A 312 -3.84 -18.78 -7.94
CA VAL A 312 -2.69 -18.99 -8.82
C VAL A 312 -3.05 -18.71 -10.27
N ASN A 313 -2.09 -18.18 -11.03
CA ASN A 313 -2.14 -18.12 -12.48
C ASN A 313 -1.11 -19.11 -13.02
N VAL A 314 -1.57 -20.08 -13.79
CA VAL A 314 -0.76 -21.20 -14.24
C VAL A 314 -0.37 -20.97 -15.70
N LYS A 315 0.94 -20.95 -15.97
CA LYS A 315 1.49 -20.63 -17.30
C LYS A 315 0.94 -21.53 -18.41
N GLU A 316 0.82 -22.82 -18.15
CA GLU A 316 0.37 -23.83 -19.11
C GLU A 316 -0.22 -25.06 -18.40
N GLU A 317 -1.13 -25.78 -19.07
CA GLU A 317 -1.68 -27.02 -18.51
C GLU A 317 -0.57 -28.03 -18.20
N GLY A 318 -0.60 -28.63 -17.01
CA GLY A 318 0.43 -29.57 -16.60
C GLY A 318 0.34 -29.99 -15.15
N VAL A 319 1.28 -30.84 -14.73
CA VAL A 319 1.45 -31.27 -13.34
C VAL A 319 2.55 -30.43 -12.71
N TYR A 320 2.23 -29.78 -11.60
CA TYR A 320 3.15 -28.92 -10.86
C TYR A 320 3.51 -29.57 -9.53
N GLY A 321 4.80 -29.58 -9.20
CA GLY A 321 5.29 -29.99 -7.90
C GLY A 321 5.38 -28.79 -6.95
N VAL A 322 5.03 -28.99 -5.69
CA VAL A 322 5.31 -28.03 -4.62
C VAL A 322 6.59 -28.49 -3.91
N ALA A 323 7.61 -27.65 -3.93
CA ALA A 323 8.81 -27.84 -3.14
C ALA A 323 8.75 -26.91 -1.92
N LEU A 324 8.74 -27.48 -0.73
CA LEU A 324 8.85 -26.72 0.52
C LEU A 324 10.34 -26.51 0.80
N ALA A 325 10.77 -25.27 0.95
CA ALA A 325 12.15 -24.86 1.22
C ALA A 325 12.25 -24.15 2.58
#